data_AF-A0A1B7N2X5-F1
#
_entry.id   AF-A0A1B7N2X5-F1
#
_cell.length_a   1.000
_cell.length_b   1.000
_cell.length_c   1.000
_cell.angle_alpha   90.00
_cell.angle_beta   90.00
_cell.angle_gamma   90.00
#
_symmetry.space_group_name_H-M   'P 1'
#
loop_
_entity.id
_entity.type
_entity.pdbx_description
1 polymer ?
#
loop_
_entity_poly.entity_id
_entity_poly.type
_entity_poly.pdbx_seq_one_letter_code
_entity_poly.pdbx_strand_id
1 'polypeptide(L)'
;FCETTTRKDLKYFNVNFLYNPYLTFGGTFDPALMLNVMSLFNVNVENAVVWSKAFAEFFQEKLGAPSDRGYMAFHDPGAEFIGCL
;
A
#
# COMPACT_ATOMS: atom_id res chain seq x y z
N PHE A 1 -10.96 5.41 -2.79
CA PHE A 1 -9.73 5.66 -2.00
C PHE A 1 -8.49 5.57 -2.89
N CYS A 2 -8.12 4.39 -3.42
CA CYS A 2 -6.87 4.23 -4.19
C CYS A 2 -6.75 5.16 -5.41
N GLU A 3 -7.83 5.35 -6.18
CA GLU A 3 -7.89 6.30 -7.29
C GLU A 3 -7.53 7.73 -6.85
N THR A 4 -8.17 8.23 -5.78
CA THR A 4 -7.90 9.56 -5.23
C THR A 4 -6.48 9.67 -4.68
N THR A 5 -6.01 8.67 -3.93
CA THR A 5 -4.69 8.67 -3.29
C THR A 5 -3.55 8.66 -4.31
N THR A 6 -3.66 7.81 -5.34
CA THR A 6 -2.59 7.60 -6.32
C THR A 6 -2.78 8.38 -7.63
N ARG A 7 -3.94 9.05 -7.78
CA ARG A 7 -4.33 9.85 -8.96
C ARG A 7 -4.32 9.02 -10.25
N LYS A 8 -4.83 7.80 -10.16
CA LYS A 8 -5.01 6.91 -11.31
C LYS A 8 -6.48 6.52 -11.45
N ASP A 9 -6.91 6.33 -12.69
CA ASP A 9 -8.26 5.87 -13.03
C ASP A 9 -8.55 4.52 -12.35
N LEU A 10 -9.71 4.43 -11.68
CA LEU A 10 -10.14 3.27 -10.92
C LEU A 10 -10.08 1.95 -11.72
N LYS A 11 -10.24 1.99 -13.05
CA LYS A 11 -10.21 0.78 -13.89
C LYS A 11 -8.86 0.05 -13.90
N TYR A 12 -7.77 0.69 -13.46
CA TYR A 12 -6.44 0.11 -13.46
C TYR A 12 -6.05 -0.57 -12.13
N PHE A 13 -6.94 -0.60 -11.14
CA PHE A 13 -6.63 -1.20 -9.85
C PHE A 13 -7.07 -2.65 -9.77
N ASN A 14 -6.13 -3.48 -9.34
CA ASN A 14 -6.42 -4.76 -8.70
C ASN A 14 -5.96 -4.64 -7.24
N VAL A 15 -6.82 -5.05 -6.29
CA VAL A 15 -6.51 -5.01 -4.86
C VAL A 15 -6.71 -6.39 -4.29
N ASN A 16 -5.67 -6.92 -3.64
CA ASN A 16 -5.73 -8.14 -2.86
C ASN A 16 -5.57 -7.80 -1.37
N PHE A 17 -6.48 -8.29 -0.54
CA PHE A 17 -6.43 -8.12 0.91
C PHE A 17 -6.40 -9.50 1.56
N LEU A 18 -5.31 -9.80 2.26
CA LEU A 18 -5.09 -11.07 2.94
C LEU A 18 -4.94 -10.83 4.44
N TYR A 19 -5.91 -11.33 5.22
CA TYR A 19 -5.77 -11.36 6.67
C TYR A 19 -4.80 -12.47 7.07
N ASN A 20 -3.74 -12.11 7.82
CA ASN A 20 -2.76 -13.04 8.34
C ASN A 20 -2.69 -12.94 9.88
N PRO A 21 -3.24 -13.91 10.63
CA PRO A 21 -3.20 -13.89 12.09
C PRO A 21 -1.80 -14.16 12.66
N TYR A 22 -0.83 -14.53 11.84
CA TYR A 22 0.55 -14.82 12.23
C TYR A 22 1.54 -13.72 11.84
N LEU A 23 1.06 -12.57 11.34
CA LEU A 23 1.92 -11.43 11.09
C LEU A 23 2.40 -10.84 12.41
N THR A 24 3.71 -10.89 12.64
CA THR A 24 4.37 -10.21 13.78
C THR A 24 5.07 -8.95 13.32
N PHE A 25 5.01 -7.89 14.14
CA PHE A 25 5.82 -6.70 13.96
C PHE A 25 6.43 -6.28 15.29
N GLY A 26 7.75 -6.05 15.32
CA GLY A 26 8.47 -5.76 16.57
C GLY A 26 8.34 -6.85 17.64
N GLY A 27 8.12 -8.11 17.25
CA GLY A 27 7.98 -9.25 18.16
C GLY A 27 6.61 -9.44 18.80
N THR A 28 5.60 -8.61 18.46
CA THR A 28 4.22 -8.78 18.94
C THR A 28 3.25 -9.08 17.79
N PHE A 29 2.09 -9.63 18.13
CA PHE A 29 0.98 -9.89 17.22
C PHE A 29 -0.07 -8.77 17.24
N ASP A 30 0.25 -7.62 17.85
CA ASP A 30 -0.62 -6.45 17.78
C ASP A 30 -0.81 -6.03 16.32
N PRO A 31 -1.98 -5.46 15.97
CA PRO A 31 -2.31 -5.10 14.59
C PRO A 31 -1.15 -4.45 13.85
N ALA A 32 -0.82 -5.01 12.69
CA ALA A 32 0.27 -4.59 11.84
C ALA A 32 -0.11 -4.81 10.38
N LEU A 33 0.62 -4.17 9.47
CA LEU A 33 0.36 -4.26 8.03
C LEU A 33 1.64 -4.44 7.22
N MET A 34 1.50 -5.11 6.08
CA MET A 34 2.46 -5.09 5.00
C MET A 34 1.71 -4.67 3.74
N LEU A 35 2.11 -3.53 3.17
CA LEU A 35 1.54 -3.04 1.93
C LEU A 35 2.58 -3.13 0.83
N ASN A 36 2.17 -3.71 -0.31
CA ASN A 36 2.95 -3.67 -1.54
C ASN A 36 2.08 -3.01 -2.61
N VAL A 37 2.62 -1.96 -3.23
CA VAL A 37 1.97 -1.21 -4.30
C VAL A 37 2.87 -1.24 -5.53
N MET A 38 2.35 -1.83 -6.59
CA MET A 38 2.93 -1.77 -7.93
C MET A 38 2.22 -0.67 -8.72
N SER A 39 2.96 0.31 -9.26
CA SER A 39 2.35 1.38 -10.03
C SER A 39 3.30 1.98 -11.06
N LEU A 40 2.88 2.03 -12.32
CA LEU A 40 3.67 2.64 -13.40
C LEU A 40 3.70 4.17 -13.36
N PHE A 41 4.84 4.77 -13.68
CA PHE A 41 5.06 6.18 -14.04
C PHE A 41 4.83 7.23 -12.95
N ASN A 42 4.42 6.85 -11.73
CA ASN A 42 4.17 7.80 -10.65
C ASN A 42 4.73 7.36 -9.30
N VAL A 43 5.55 6.30 -9.24
CA VAL A 43 6.32 5.96 -8.04
C VAL A 43 7.55 6.85 -8.00
N ASN A 44 7.54 7.82 -7.10
CA ASN A 44 8.64 8.74 -6.83
C ASN A 44 8.60 9.14 -5.35
N VAL A 45 9.62 9.88 -4.90
CA VAL A 45 9.80 10.23 -3.48
C VAL A 45 8.62 11.04 -2.96
N GLU A 46 8.16 12.02 -3.71
CA GLU A 46 7.07 12.92 -3.33
C GLU A 46 5.76 12.16 -3.16
N ASN A 47 5.41 11.33 -4.14
CA ASN A 47 4.20 10.53 -4.10
C ASN A 47 4.27 9.44 -3.01
N ALA A 48 5.44 8.81 -2.80
CA ALA A 48 5.60 7.82 -1.74
C ALA A 48 5.30 8.41 -0.36
N VAL A 49 5.72 9.65 -0.07
CA VAL A 49 5.39 10.34 1.19
C VAL A 49 3.89 10.58 1.31
N VAL A 50 3.26 11.11 0.27
CA VAL A 50 1.81 11.41 0.26
C VAL A 50 0.98 10.13 0.42
N TRP A 51 1.33 9.07 -0.31
CA TRP A 51 0.64 7.79 -0.27
C TRP A 51 0.82 7.11 1.09
N SER A 52 2.05 7.09 1.62
CA SER A 52 2.33 6.46 2.92
C SER A 52 1.46 7.04 4.02
N LYS A 53 1.34 8.38 4.08
CA LYS A 53 0.47 9.05 5.04
C LYS A 53 -0.99 8.67 4.84
N ALA A 54 -1.51 8.78 3.60
CA ALA A 54 -2.91 8.50 3.32
C ALA A 54 -3.28 7.04 3.63
N PHE A 55 -2.44 6.07 3.25
CA PHE A 55 -2.65 4.66 3.55
C PHE A 55 -2.58 4.38 5.06
N ALA A 56 -1.62 4.98 5.78
CA ALA A 56 -1.49 4.80 7.21
C ALA A 56 -2.75 5.30 7.95
N GLU A 57 -3.22 6.51 7.62
CA GLU A 57 -4.45 7.08 8.18
C GLU A 57 -5.66 6.18 7.86
N PHE A 58 -5.80 5.73 6.61
CA PHE A 58 -6.89 4.85 6.20
C PHE A 58 -6.89 3.50 6.94
N PHE A 59 -5.73 2.84 7.08
CA PHE A 59 -5.65 1.57 7.78
C PHE A 59 -5.78 1.70 9.29
N GLN A 60 -5.31 2.80 9.87
CA GLN A 60 -5.57 3.09 11.27
C GLN A 60 -7.07 3.28 11.53
N GLU A 61 -7.77 4.02 10.66
CA GLU A 61 -9.22 4.23 10.78
C GLU A 61 -10.01 2.91 10.59
N LYS A 62 -9.66 2.11 9.57
CA LYS A 62 -10.46 0.94 9.19
C LYS A 62 -10.09 -0.34 9.92
N LEU A 63 -8.82 -0.51 10.27
CA LEU A 63 -8.28 -1.76 10.81
C LEU A 63 -7.69 -1.61 12.21
N GLY A 64 -7.55 -0.38 12.72
CA GLY A 64 -6.93 -0.12 14.02
C GLY A 64 -5.42 -0.38 14.04
N ALA A 65 -4.77 -0.56 12.89
CA ALA A 65 -3.34 -0.77 12.80
C ALA A 65 -2.60 0.56 13.04
N PRO A 66 -1.72 0.66 14.05
CA PRO A 66 -0.91 1.85 14.27
C PRO A 66 -0.02 2.17 13.07
N SER A 67 0.20 3.46 12.81
CA SER A 67 0.98 3.93 11.65
C SER A 67 2.47 3.59 11.71
N ASP A 68 2.99 3.24 12.88
CA ASP A 68 4.36 2.79 13.13
C ASP A 68 4.54 1.26 13.07
N ARG A 69 3.47 0.51 12.78
CA ARG A 69 3.46 -0.96 12.76
C ARG A 69 3.25 -1.54 11.37
N GLY A 70 4.08 -1.12 10.43
CA GLY A 70 4.08 -1.73 9.10
C GLY A 70 5.13 -1.19 8.18
N TYR A 71 5.29 -1.89 7.05
CA TYR A 71 6.09 -1.41 5.94
C TYR A 71 5.22 -1.27 4.69
N MET A 72 5.50 -0.22 3.92
CA MET A 72 4.88 0.03 2.63
C MET A 72 5.99 0.06 1.57
N ALA A 73 5.90 -0.84 0.60
CA ALA A 73 6.80 -0.89 -0.54
C ALA A 73 6.07 -0.38 -1.77
N PHE A 74 6.60 0.67 -2.40
CA PHE A 74 6.12 1.21 -3.67
C PHE A 74 7.16 0.90 -4.74
N HIS A 75 6.74 0.29 -5.84
CA HIS A 75 7.64 -0.04 -6.93
C HIS A 75 6.99 0.21 -8.29
N ASP A 76 7.78 0.79 -9.18
CA ASP A 76 7.47 0.89 -10.60
C ASP A 76 8.28 -0.20 -11.32
N PRO A 77 7.64 -1.22 -11.89
CA PRO A 77 8.35 -2.27 -12.61
C PRO A 77 8.91 -1.77 -13.96
N GLY A 78 8.44 -0.65 -14.50
CA GLY A 78 8.61 -0.27 -15.90
C GLY A 78 7.50 -0.89 -16.78
N ALA A 79 7.04 -0.14 -17.78
CA ALA A 79 5.91 -0.57 -18.61
C ALA A 79 6.24 -1.79 -19.50
N GLU A 80 7.53 -1.97 -19.77
CA GLU A 80 8.11 -3.08 -20.50
C GLU A 80 8.09 -4.38 -19.68
N PHE A 81 7.85 -4.29 -18.37
CA PHE A 81 7.89 -5.40 -17.42
C PHE A 81 6.53 -5.67 -16.76
N ILE A 82 5.44 -5.09 -17.29
CA ILE A 82 4.07 -5.39 -16.86
C ILE A 82 3.27 -6.03 -18.00
N GLY A 83 2.70 -7.20 -17.73
CA GLY A 83 1.75 -7.86 -18.63
C GLY A 83 0.32 -7.61 -18.17
N CYS A 84 -0.57 -7.32 -19.12
CA CYS A 84 -2.01 -7.24 -18.87
C CYS A 84 -2.69 -8.51 -19.41
N LEU A 85 -3.66 -9.05 -18.66
CA LEU A 85 -4.58 -10.09 -19.11
C LEU A 85 -5.83 -9.47 -19.74
#